data_AF-A0A8T7L888-F1
#
_entry.id   AF-A0A8T7L888-F1
#
_cell.length_a   1.000
_cell.length_b   1.000
_cell.length_c   1.000
_cell.angle_alpha   90.00
_cell.angle_beta   90.00
_cell.angle_gamma   90.00
#
_symmetry.space_group_name_H-M   'P 1'
#
loop_
_entity.id
_entity.type
_entity.pdbx_description
1 polymer ?
#
loop_
_entity_poly.entity_id
_entity_poly.type
_entity_poly.pdbx_seq_one_letter_code
_entity_poly.pdbx_strand_id
1 'polypeptide(L)'
;MVAALVMVLIVGGGLTAQIAAEGGSATFPWVIRSTANPDASALDMTPWKAEQLFLVLACVVFNLIGAGLTLTLVFWFLNWQVKKVKAESRLEAAAPRPVEET
;
A
#
# COMPACT_ATOMS: atom_id res chain seq x y z
N MET A 1 14.62 -5.14 9.45
CA MET A 1 13.65 -4.24 8.77
C MET A 1 12.22 -4.70 8.94
N VAL A 2 11.89 -5.96 8.58
CA VAL A 2 10.53 -6.51 8.72
C VAL A 2 10.02 -6.51 10.18
N ALA A 3 10.85 -6.88 11.16
CA ALA A 3 10.46 -6.87 12.57
C ALA A 3 10.10 -5.46 13.11
N ALA A 4 10.77 -4.41 12.62
CA ALA A 4 10.47 -3.03 13.00
C ALA A 4 9.11 -2.57 12.43
N LEU A 5 8.82 -2.95 11.18
CA LEU A 5 7.52 -2.71 10.56
C LEU A 5 6.38 -3.42 11.29
N VAL A 6 6.60 -4.68 11.68
CA VAL A 6 5.63 -5.47 12.45
C VAL A 6 5.37 -4.82 13.83
N MET A 7 6.41 -4.36 14.52
CA MET A 7 6.26 -3.62 15.79
C MET A 7 5.44 -2.34 15.62
N VAL A 8 5.70 -1.54 14.59
CA VAL A 8 4.95 -0.31 14.30
C VAL A 8 3.48 -0.62 14.01
N LEU A 9 3.18 -1.68 13.26
CA LEU A 9 1.80 -2.09 12.98
C LEU A 9 1.07 -2.58 14.23
N ILE A 10 1.73 -3.33 15.10
CA ILE A 10 1.13 -3.83 16.34
C ILE A 10 0.85 -2.68 17.30
N VAL A 11 1.78 -1.74 17.46
CA VAL A 11 1.61 -0.57 18.34
C VAL A 11 0.55 0.38 17.78
N GLY A 12 0.60 0.71 16.48
CA GLY A 12 -0.37 1.59 15.85
C GLY A 12 -1.78 0.99 15.78
N GLY A 13 -1.88 -0.30 15.43
CA GLY A 13 -3.14 -1.03 15.40
C GLY A 13 -3.71 -1.25 16.81
N GLY A 14 -2.86 -1.55 17.78
CA GLY A 14 -3.22 -1.71 19.19
C GLY A 14 -3.75 -0.41 19.82
N LEU A 15 -3.08 0.72 19.59
CA LEU A 15 -3.56 2.03 20.04
C LEU A 15 -4.93 2.38 19.43
N THR A 16 -5.08 2.15 18.11
CA THR A 16 -6.32 2.45 17.40
C THR A 16 -7.48 1.58 17.91
N ALA A 17 -7.22 0.30 18.21
CA ALA A 17 -8.21 -0.61 18.79
C ALA A 17 -8.64 -0.20 20.20
N GLN A 18 -7.70 0.27 21.04
CA GLN A 18 -8.03 0.76 22.39
C GLN A 18 -8.89 2.03 22.34
N ILE A 19 -8.56 2.99 21.46
CA ILE A 19 -9.35 4.22 21.27
C ILE A 19 -10.76 3.90 20.74
N ALA A 20 -10.88 2.93 19.83
CA ALA A 20 -12.17 2.51 19.29
C ALA A 20 -13.03 1.75 20.33
N ALA A 21 -12.42 0.95 21.20
CA ALA A 21 -13.12 0.19 22.24
C ALA A 21 -13.70 1.08 23.35
N GLU A 22 -13.11 2.25 23.61
CA GLU A 22 -13.58 3.22 24.61
C GLU A 22 -14.70 4.15 24.10
N GLY A 23 -15.27 3.90 22.92
CA GLY A 23 -16.47 4.58 22.44
C GLY A 23 -16.30 6.10 22.27
N GLY A 24 -15.09 6.54 21.93
CA GLY A 24 -14.73 7.95 21.79
C GLY A 24 -14.33 8.62 23.11
N SER A 25 -14.71 8.09 24.26
CA SER A 25 -14.22 8.54 25.58
C SER A 25 -12.84 7.95 25.88
N ALA A 26 -11.86 8.27 25.03
CA ALA A 26 -10.46 8.17 25.42
C ALA A 26 -10.30 9.02 26.68
N THR A 27 -10.29 8.35 27.83
CA THR A 27 -10.24 8.99 29.15
C THR A 27 -8.80 9.39 29.39
N PHE A 28 -8.28 10.29 28.55
CA PHE A 28 -7.07 11.01 28.89
C PHE A 28 -7.44 11.85 30.12
N PRO A 29 -6.74 11.69 31.26
CA PRO A 29 -7.04 12.43 32.49
C PRO A 29 -6.88 13.96 32.34
N TRP A 30 -6.43 14.43 31.17
CA TRP A 30 -6.22 15.83 30.81
C TRP A 30 -7.08 16.33 29.64
N VAL A 31 -8.03 15.55 29.10
CA VAL A 31 -8.91 16.02 28.02
C VAL A 31 -10.28 16.33 28.60
N ILE A 32 -10.51 17.61 28.90
CA ILE A 32 -11.81 18.13 29.30
C ILE A 32 -12.69 18.18 28.04
N ARG A 33 -13.73 17.34 27.97
CA ARG A 33 -14.75 17.46 26.92
C ARG A 33 -15.57 18.73 27.18
N SER A 34 -15.25 19.81 26.46
CA SER A 34 -15.92 21.12 26.62
C SER A 34 -17.37 21.15 26.10
N THR A 35 -17.83 20.12 25.39
CA THR A 35 -19.18 20.08 24.82
C THR A 35 -19.62 18.65 24.54
N ALA A 36 -20.92 18.39 24.70
CA ALA A 36 -21.58 17.14 24.33
C ALA A 36 -21.98 17.09 22.84
N ASN A 37 -21.75 18.17 22.09
CA ASN A 37 -22.03 18.22 20.66
C ASN A 37 -20.86 17.59 19.87
N PRO A 38 -21.08 16.46 19.17
CA PRO A 38 -20.01 15.73 18.46
C PRO A 38 -19.41 16.53 17.30
N ASP A 39 -20.11 17.51 16.72
CA ASP A 39 -19.55 18.37 15.66
C ASP A 39 -18.52 19.39 16.18
N ALA A 40 -18.50 19.64 17.49
CA ALA A 40 -17.61 20.59 18.14
C ALA A 40 -16.43 19.91 18.86
N SER A 41 -16.27 18.58 18.68
CA SER A 41 -15.22 17.77 19.29
C SER A 41 -14.33 17.16 18.20
N ALA A 42 -13.03 17.41 18.24
CA ALA A 42 -12.06 16.85 17.28
C ALA A 42 -11.86 15.33 17.42
N LEU A 43 -12.37 14.75 18.52
CA LEU A 43 -12.23 13.33 18.86
C LEU A 43 -13.51 12.53 18.58
N ASP A 44 -14.64 13.19 18.36
CA ASP A 44 -15.90 12.52 18.06
C ASP A 44 -16.17 12.54 16.55
N MET A 45 -16.32 11.35 15.97
CA MET A 45 -16.63 11.20 14.55
C MET A 45 -18.15 11.03 14.38
N THR A 46 -18.80 11.96 13.68
CA THR A 46 -20.20 11.78 13.27
C THR A 46 -20.30 10.75 12.12
N PRO A 47 -21.42 10.02 11.99
CA PRO A 47 -21.55 8.96 10.98
C PRO A 47 -21.22 9.42 9.55
N TRP A 48 -21.69 10.62 9.18
CA TRP A 48 -21.41 11.22 7.87
C TRP A 48 -19.91 11.51 7.64
N LYS A 49 -19.19 12.01 8.66
CA LYS A 49 -17.73 12.24 8.57
C LYS A 49 -16.97 10.92 8.49
N ALA A 50 -17.46 9.86 9.16
CA ALA A 50 -16.88 8.52 9.09
C ALA A 50 -16.99 7.93 7.67
N GLU A 51 -18.14 8.09 7.02
CA GLU A 51 -18.36 7.67 5.63
C GLU A 51 -17.40 8.37 4.68
N GLN A 52 -17.24 9.70 4.82
CA GLN A 52 -16.29 10.47 4.00
C GLN A 52 -14.85 10.03 4.21
N LEU A 53 -14.44 9.78 5.46
CA LEU A 53 -13.10 9.26 5.75
C LEU A 53 -12.88 7.91 5.08
N PHE A 54 -13.85 7.00 5.19
CA PHE A 54 -13.77 5.68 4.57
C PHE A 54 -13.64 5.76 3.05
N LEU A 55 -14.43 6.63 2.39
CA LEU A 55 -14.35 6.84 0.95
C LEU A 55 -13.01 7.41 0.50
N VAL A 56 -12.47 8.40 1.23
CA VAL A 56 -11.15 8.97 0.95
C VAL A 56 -10.07 7.91 1.13
N LEU A 57 -10.13 7.15 2.24
CA LEU A 57 -9.16 6.08 2.52
C LEU A 57 -9.21 4.99 1.44
N ALA A 58 -10.42 4.56 1.05
CA ALA A 58 -10.62 3.59 -0.01
C ALA A 58 -10.10 4.10 -1.36
N CYS A 59 -10.34 5.37 -1.70
CA CYS A 59 -9.83 5.99 -2.92
C CYS A 59 -8.30 6.01 -2.95
N VAL A 60 -7.66 6.38 -1.83
CA VAL A 60 -6.19 6.42 -1.73
C VAL A 60 -5.59 5.02 -1.83
N VAL A 61 -6.12 4.05 -1.07
CA VAL A 61 -5.63 2.66 -1.10
C VAL A 61 -5.83 2.03 -2.47
N PHE A 62 -6.99 2.24 -3.09
CA PHE A 62 -7.28 1.76 -4.44
C PHE A 62 -6.30 2.32 -5.48
N ASN A 63 -6.02 3.62 -5.44
CA ASN A 63 -5.04 4.25 -6.34
C ASN A 63 -3.62 3.71 -6.09
N LEU A 64 -3.23 3.53 -4.82
CA LEU A 64 -1.91 3.01 -4.47
C LEU A 64 -1.71 1.57 -5.00
N ILE A 65 -2.72 0.72 -4.82
CA ILE A 65 -2.73 -0.64 -5.36
C ILE A 65 -2.70 -0.60 -6.89
N GLY A 66 -3.50 0.29 -7.50
CA GLY A 66 -3.52 0.47 -8.95
C GLY A 66 -2.14 0.80 -9.53
N ALA A 67 -1.42 1.74 -8.92
CA ALA A 67 -0.05 2.09 -9.30
C ALA A 67 0.94 0.92 -9.11
N GLY A 68 0.78 0.14 -8.04
CA GLY A 68 1.60 -1.06 -7.82
C GLY A 68 1.38 -2.13 -8.89
N LEU A 69 0.12 -2.35 -9.28
CA LEU A 69 -0.25 -3.30 -10.33
C LEU A 69 0.28 -2.87 -11.69
N THR A 70 0.15 -1.59 -12.05
CA THR A 70 0.66 -1.08 -13.34
C THR A 70 2.18 -1.22 -13.43
N LEU A 71 2.92 -0.88 -12.37
CA LEU A 71 4.37 -1.07 -12.33
C LEU A 71 4.76 -2.55 -12.46
N THR A 72 4.06 -3.43 -11.75
CA THR A 72 4.30 -4.89 -11.83
C THR A 72 4.10 -5.41 -13.25
N LEU A 73 3.02 -4.97 -13.92
CA LEU A 73 2.72 -5.37 -15.28
C LEU A 73 3.79 -4.90 -16.27
N VAL A 74 4.25 -3.65 -16.12
CA VAL A 74 5.34 -3.07 -16.92
C VAL A 74 6.62 -3.89 -16.74
N PHE A 75 7.08 -4.12 -15.51
CA PHE A 75 8.29 -4.91 -15.27
C PHE A 75 8.18 -6.35 -15.78
N TRP A 76 7.01 -6.96 -15.64
CA TRP A 76 6.76 -8.30 -16.18
C TRP A 76 6.90 -8.32 -17.70
N PHE A 77 6.33 -7.33 -18.39
CA PHE A 77 6.40 -7.21 -19.83
C PHE A 77 7.85 -6.97 -20.32
N LEU A 78 8.61 -6.09 -19.67
CA LEU A 78 10.03 -5.88 -19.99
C LEU A 78 10.85 -7.16 -19.81
N ASN A 79 10.66 -7.86 -18.68
CA ASN A 79 11.35 -9.13 -18.43
C ASN A 79 11.02 -10.18 -19.50
N TRP A 80 9.76 -10.22 -19.96
CA TRP A 80 9.36 -11.13 -21.03
C TRP A 80 10.06 -10.80 -22.35
N GLN A 81 10.13 -9.53 -22.74
CA GLN A 81 10.85 -9.11 -23.96
C GLN A 81 12.34 -9.44 -23.88
N VAL A 82 13.00 -9.13 -22.77
CA VAL A 82 14.44 -9.42 -22.57
C VAL A 82 14.71 -10.92 -22.71
N LYS A 83 13.83 -11.77 -22.18
CA LYS A 83 13.95 -13.23 -22.32
C LYS A 83 13.83 -13.69 -23.77
N LYS A 84 12.93 -13.09 -24.57
CA LYS A 84 12.79 -13.43 -25.99
C LYS A 84 14.05 -13.10 -26.77
N VAL A 85 14.57 -11.87 -26.65
CA VAL A 85 15.79 -11.44 -27.35
C VAL A 85 17.01 -12.27 -26.94
N LYS A 86 17.12 -12.62 -25.65
CA LYS A 86 18.20 -13.48 -25.17
C LYS A 86 18.12 -14.91 -25.72
N ALA A 87 16.91 -15.41 -25.97
CA ALA A 87 16.72 -16.73 -26.59
C ALA A 87 17.12 -16.71 -28.08
N GLU A 88 16.71 -15.68 -28.83
CA GLU A 88 17.05 -15.50 -30.25
C GLU A 88 18.57 -15.37 -30.46
N SER A 89 19.23 -14.49 -29.70
CA SER A 89 20.69 -14.33 -29.76
C SER A 89 21.47 -15.62 -29.43
N ARG A 90 20.95 -16.45 -28.53
CA ARG A 90 21.56 -17.74 -28.20
C ARG A 90 21.45 -18.75 -29.35
N LEU A 91 20.33 -18.74 -30.08
CA LEU A 91 20.12 -19.59 -31.25
C LEU A 91 21.07 -19.18 -32.39
N GLU A 92 21.25 -17.88 -32.61
CA GLU A 92 22.19 -17.37 -33.61
C GLU A 92 23.65 -17.70 -33.28
N ALA A 93 24.05 -17.57 -32.00
CA ALA A 93 25.39 -17.94 -31.56
C ALA A 93 25.68 -19.45 -31.63
N ALA A 94 24.63 -20.29 -31.61
CA ALA A 94 24.74 -21.73 -31.74
C ALA A 94 24.71 -22.22 -33.20
N ALA A 95 24.44 -21.33 -34.17
CA ALA A 95 24.49 -21.67 -35.58
C ALA A 95 25.97 -21.84 -36.02
N PRO A 96 26.34 -22.94 -36.70
CA PRO A 96 27.68 -23.11 -37.21
C PRO A 96 28.00 -22.01 -38.22
N ARG A 97 29.07 -21.25 -37.98
CA ARG A 97 29.54 -20.22 -38.92
C ARG A 97 29.97 -20.91 -40.22
N PRO A 98 29.56 -20.42 -41.40
CA PRO A 98 30.13 -20.90 -42.65
C PRO A 98 31.63 -20.61 -42.61
N VAL A 99 32.43 -21.66 -42.77
CA VAL A 99 33.88 -21.54 -42.90
C VAL A 99 34.10 -20.78 -44.20
N GLU A 100 34.56 -19.53 -44.14
CA GLU A 100 35.07 -18.83 -45.31
C GLU A 100 36.31 -19.61 -45.78
N GLU A 101 36.13 -20.44 -46.80
CA GLU A 101 37.23 -21.08 -47.54
C GLU A 101 38.02 -19.97 -48.26
N THR A 102 39.20 -19.66 -47.73
CA THR A 102 40.25 -18.87 -48.39
C THR A 102 41.08 -19.72 -49.33
#